data_AF-A0A2E9E351-F1
#
_entry.id   AF-A0A2E9E351-F1
#
_cell.length_a   1.000
_cell.length_b   1.000
_cell.length_c   1.000
_cell.angle_alpha   90.00
_cell.angle_beta   90.00
_cell.angle_gamma   90.00
#
_symmetry.space_group_name_H-M   'P 1'
#
loop_
_entity.id
_entity.type
_entity.pdbx_description
1 polymer ?
#
loop_
_entity_poly.entity_id
_entity_poly.type
_entity_poly.pdbx_seq_one_letter_code
_entity_poly.pdbx_strand_id
1 'polypeptide(L)' 'MKLTPREKDKLMLSLAAMVARDRKARGVKLNYPETIALITDFVVEGARE' A
#
# COMPACT_ATOMS: atom_id res chain seq x y z
N MET A 1 -9.35 4.47 18.46
CA MET A 1 -9.69 3.12 17.93
C MET A 1 -8.87 2.07 18.67
N LYS A 2 -9.43 0.88 18.91
CA LYS A 2 -8.70 -0.27 19.50
C LYS A 2 -8.29 -1.22 18.37
N LEU A 3 -7.24 -0.85 17.64
CA LEU A 3 -6.78 -1.61 16.48
C LEU A 3 -6.12 -2.92 16.91
N THR A 4 -6.53 -4.01 16.27
CA THR A 4 -5.83 -5.29 16.31
C THR A 4 -4.43 -5.15 15.69
N PRO A 5 -3.46 -6.02 16.04
CA PRO A 5 -2.14 -6.02 15.41
C PRO A 5 -2.23 -6.07 13.87
N ARG A 6 -3.13 -6.91 13.34
CA ARG A 6 -3.36 -7.06 11.90
C ARG A 6 -3.83 -5.77 11.23
N GLU A 7 -4.67 -4.98 11.89
CA GLU A 7 -5.12 -3.69 11.34
C GLU A 7 -3.98 -2.68 11.31
N LYS A 8 -3.07 -2.71 12.28
CA LYS A 8 -1.86 -1.87 12.25
C LYS A 8 -0.94 -2.25 11.09
N ASP A 9 -0.77 -3.55 10.82
CA ASP A 9 0.03 -4.03 9.69
C ASP A 9 -0.56 -3.56 8.34
N LYS A 10 -1.89 -3.59 8.21
CA LYS A 10 -2.58 -3.05 7.03
C LYS A 10 -2.34 -1.55 6.85
N LEU A 11 -2.32 -0.77 7.94
CA LEU A 11 -1.98 0.66 7.86
C LEU A 11 -0.55 0.87 7.36
N MET A 12 0.41 0.05 7.82
CA MET A 12 1.79 0.11 7.33
C MET A 12 1.89 -0.24 5.85
N LEU A 13 1.10 -1.21 5.38
CA LEU A 13 1.00 -1.59 3.97
C LEU A 13 0.45 -0.43 3.11
N SER A 14 -0.66 0.17 3.52
CA SER A 14 -1.25 1.31 2.79
C SER A 14 -0.29 2.51 2.75
N LEU A 15 0.47 2.74 3.82
CA LEU A 15 1.53 3.75 3.80
C LEU A 15 2.62 3.44 2.75
N ALA A 16 3.08 2.19 2.68
CA ALA A 16 4.06 1.78 1.67
C ALA A 16 3.51 1.95 0.24
N ALA A 17 2.23 1.67 0.03
CA ALA A 17 1.56 1.83 -1.25
C ALA A 17 1.43 3.31 -1.67
N MET A 18 1.12 4.21 -0.72
CA MET A 18 1.13 5.66 -0.97
C MET A 18 2.51 6.14 -1.44
N VAL A 19 3.58 5.73 -0.74
CA VAL A 19 4.96 6.06 -1.15
C VAL A 19 5.31 5.49 -2.53
N ALA A 20 4.89 4.25 -2.81
CA ALA A 20 5.10 3.62 -4.11
C ALA A 20 4.35 4.38 -5.23
N ARG A 21 3.12 4.85 -4.97
CA ARG A 21 2.31 5.62 -5.91
C ARG A 21 2.98 6.95 -6.26
N ASP A 22 3.49 7.67 -5.26
CA ASP A 22 4.24 8.91 -5.46
C ASP A 22 5.54 8.69 -6.26
N ARG A 23 6.28 7.62 -5.97
CA ARG A 23 7.48 7.24 -6.74
C ARG A 23 7.14 6.95 -8.20
N LYS A 24 6.06 6.19 -8.43
CA LYS A 24 5.57 5.88 -9.79
C LYS A 24 5.14 7.14 -10.53
N ALA A 25 4.46 8.08 -9.88
CA ALA A 25 4.03 9.35 -10.47
C ALA A 25 5.22 10.22 -10.91
N ARG A 26 6.37 10.12 -10.23
CA ARG A 26 7.63 10.76 -10.64
C ARG A 26 8.39 10.01 -11.75
N GLY A 27 7.83 8.91 -12.27
CA GLY A 27 8.45 8.09 -13.32
C GLY A 27 9.53 7.13 -12.81
N VAL A 28 9.65 6.93 -11.50
CA VAL A 28 10.60 5.98 -10.93
C VAL A 28 10.10 4.55 -11.16
N LYS A 29 10.96 3.68 -11.69
CA LYS A 29 10.66 2.25 -11.79
C LYS A 29 10.58 1.65 -10.39
N LEU A 30 9.43 1.08 -10.06
CA LEU A 30 9.20 0.50 -8.74
C LEU A 30 10.06 -0.75 -8.51
N ASN A 31 10.52 -0.90 -7.28
CA ASN A 31 11.17 -2.12 -6.82
C ASN A 31 10.13 -3.19 -6.40
N TYR A 32 10.61 -4.35 -5.96
CA TYR A 32 9.76 -5.47 -5.56
C TYR A 32 8.75 -5.12 -4.44
N PRO A 33 9.16 -4.61 -3.26
CA PRO A 33 8.22 -4.31 -2.18
C PRO A 33 7.23 -3.18 -2.54
N GLU A 34 7.66 -2.17 -3.31
CA GLU A 34 6.77 -1.11 -3.79
C GLU A 34 5.69 -1.65 -4.72
N THR A 35 6.08 -2.55 -5.63
CA THR A 35 5.15 -3.16 -6.59
C THR A 35 4.11 -3.99 -5.85
N ILE A 36 4.53 -4.81 -4.89
CA ILE A 36 3.61 -5.60 -4.07
C ILE A 36 2.70 -4.70 -3.25
N ALA A 37 3.23 -3.68 -2.58
CA ALA A 37 2.42 -2.76 -1.78
C ALA A 37 1.34 -2.08 -2.64
N LEU A 38 1.71 -1.57 -3.82
CA LEU A 38 0.79 -0.90 -4.73
C LEU A 38 -0.35 -1.83 -5.20
N ILE A 39 -0.04 -3.07 -5.58
CA ILE A 39 -1.04 -4.05 -6.02
C ILE A 39 -1.94 -4.46 -4.85
N THR A 40 -1.36 -4.70 -3.68
CA THR A 40 -2.11 -5.16 -2.52
C THR A 40 -3.08 -4.08 -2.04
N ASP A 41 -2.63 -2.83 -1.97
CA ASP A 41 -3.47 -1.68 -1.62
C ASP A 41 -4.64 -1.52 -2.60
N PHE A 42 -4.40 -1.67 -3.90
CA PHE A 42 -5.47 -1.65 -4.92
C PHE A 42 -6.54 -2.72 -4.67
N VAL A 43 -6.15 -3.96 -4.35
CA VAL A 43 -7.09 -5.05 -4.06
C VAL A 43 -7.83 -4.81 -2.73
N VAL A 44 -7.14 -4.30 -1.71
CA VAL A 44 -7.74 -4.03 -0.39
C VAL A 44 -8.78 -2.91 -0.48
N GLU A 45 -8.48 -1.84 -1.20
CA GLU A 45 -9.45 -0.75 -1.46
C GLU A 45 -10.60 -1.23 -2.35
N GLY A 46 -10.31 -2.02 -3.39
CA GLY A 46 -11.36 -2.62 -4.22
C GLY A 46 -12.25 -3.63 -3.50
N ALA A 47 -11.78 -4.24 -2.40
CA ALA A 47 -12.60 -5.07 -1.52
C ALA A 47 -13.39 -4.25 -0.49
N ARG A 48 -13.10 -2.96 -0.36
CA ARG A 48 -13.76 -2.04 0.56
C ARG A 48 -14.92 -1.31 -0.11
N GLU A 49 -14.78 -0.94 -1.39
CA GLU A 49 -15.86 -0.46 -2.27
C GLU A 49 -16.90 -1.54 -2.54
#